data_AF-L0D7E1-F1
#
_entry.id   AF-L0D7E1-F1
#
_cell.length_a   1.000
_cell.length_b   1.000
_cell.length_c   1.000
_cell.angle_alpha   90.00
_cell.angle_beta   90.00
_cell.angle_gamma   90.00
#
_symmetry.space_group_name_H-M   'P 1'
#
loop_
_entity.id
_entity.type
_entity.pdbx_description
1 polymer ?
#
loop_
_entity_poly.entity_id
_entity_poly.type
_entity_poly.pdbx_seq_one_letter_code
_entity_poly.pdbx_strand_id
1 'polypeptide(L)'
;MHQIIFLLCGLSATGAPPERPTGNAVIRAQAGPSEIVITTTERLAGAIHSVRWNGKEFIDSFDHGRQLQSAANFDCGERFFPEVFNPTEAGSNADGAGEKSSSRLLKLAVDGPELRTTTQMAFWLTPGEKSEGHLAKNDRILSDHLVSKRVRLGHGGNPHVIEYEVAFVIPEGERHNYAQFEAVTGYMPAEFSRFLKYDEPTERLLPLDDGPGEQASPVILTTPSGSHAMGVYSPDPSPGYGRFRFEAAKVTKWNCVFRVNDPKGVKPGEYRYRTFVAVGTLADVQRSLGNLRQEFQKP
;
A
#
# COMPACT_ATOMS: atom_id res chain seq x y z
N MET A 1 54.95 -32.03 -32.06
CA MET A 1 53.69 -31.34 -32.42
C MET A 1 52.56 -32.34 -32.24
N HIS A 2 51.44 -31.91 -31.66
CA HIS A 2 50.21 -32.68 -31.32
C HIS A 2 50.24 -33.45 -29.98
N GLN A 3 49.23 -33.41 -29.12
CA GLN A 3 48.16 -32.45 -28.80
C GLN A 3 47.53 -33.06 -27.54
N ILE A 4 47.54 -32.35 -26.41
CA ILE A 4 46.90 -32.83 -25.17
C ILE A 4 45.43 -32.46 -25.26
N ILE A 5 44.56 -33.46 -25.36
CA ILE A 5 43.10 -33.29 -25.27
C ILE A 5 42.73 -33.30 -23.79
N PHE A 6 42.39 -32.12 -23.25
CA PHE A 6 41.70 -32.01 -21.96
C PHE A 6 40.21 -32.27 -22.16
N LEU A 7 39.73 -33.37 -21.58
CA LEU A 7 38.30 -33.67 -21.47
C LEU A 7 37.73 -32.86 -20.29
N LEU A 8 37.07 -31.74 -20.60
CA LEU A 8 36.27 -30.99 -19.62
C LEU A 8 34.89 -31.67 -19.50
N CYS A 9 34.73 -32.51 -18.48
CA CYS A 9 33.42 -32.94 -18.01
C CYS A 9 32.72 -31.75 -17.35
N GLY A 10 31.72 -31.19 -18.04
CA GLY A 10 30.80 -30.22 -17.45
C GLY A 10 29.90 -30.89 -16.43
N LEU A 11 30.00 -30.50 -15.16
CA LEU A 11 28.94 -30.74 -14.19
C LEU A 11 27.80 -29.76 -14.47
N SER A 12 26.69 -30.28 -15.01
CA SER A 12 25.42 -29.57 -15.02
C SER A 12 24.86 -29.57 -13.60
N ALA A 13 24.98 -28.43 -12.91
CA ALA A 13 24.25 -28.20 -11.66
C ALA A 13 22.76 -28.01 -11.99
N THR A 14 21.98 -29.08 -11.85
CA THR A 14 20.52 -29.00 -11.81
C THR A 14 20.10 -28.39 -10.47
N GLY A 15 20.18 -27.06 -10.36
CA GLY A 15 19.64 -26.34 -9.21
C GLY A 15 18.12 -26.47 -9.18
N ALA A 16 17.57 -26.91 -8.04
CA ALA A 16 16.15 -26.79 -7.79
C ALA A 16 15.71 -25.33 -8.00
N PRO A 17 14.51 -25.07 -8.57
CA PRO A 17 14.01 -23.71 -8.68
C PRO A 17 14.01 -23.06 -7.28
N PRO A 18 14.39 -21.77 -7.17
CA PRO A 18 14.43 -21.10 -5.89
C PRO A 18 13.06 -21.20 -5.20
N GLU A 19 13.07 -21.53 -3.92
CA GLU A 19 11.86 -21.64 -3.12
C GLU A 19 11.11 -20.31 -3.13
N ARG A 20 9.79 -20.36 -3.30
CA ARG A 20 8.97 -19.15 -3.25
C ARG A 20 9.05 -18.57 -1.83
N PRO A 21 9.24 -17.25 -1.67
CA PRO A 21 9.24 -16.65 -0.34
C PRO A 21 7.87 -16.85 0.31
N THR A 22 7.87 -17.16 1.61
CA THR A 22 6.67 -17.09 2.43
C THR A 22 6.23 -15.63 2.57
N GLY A 23 4.94 -15.36 2.38
CA GLY A 23 4.32 -14.06 2.66
C GLY A 23 4.03 -13.84 4.14
N ASN A 24 4.20 -14.85 4.99
CA ASN A 24 4.01 -14.74 6.43
C ASN A 24 5.23 -14.08 7.09
N ALA A 25 5.04 -12.91 7.68
CA ALA A 25 6.06 -12.20 8.44
C ALA A 25 5.45 -11.33 9.53
N VAL A 26 6.24 -11.04 10.57
CA VAL A 26 5.84 -10.13 11.66
C VAL A 26 7.01 -9.21 11.98
N ILE A 27 6.74 -7.91 12.05
CA ILE A 27 7.65 -6.91 12.63
C ILE A 27 6.95 -6.22 13.79
N ARG A 28 7.73 -5.79 14.78
CA ARG A 28 7.21 -5.11 15.98
C ARG A 28 8.21 -4.11 16.54
N ALA A 29 7.69 -3.06 17.18
CA ALA A 29 8.49 -2.09 17.92
C ALA A 29 7.66 -1.42 19.01
N GLN A 30 8.32 -1.02 20.10
CA GLN A 30 7.67 -0.30 21.20
C GLN A 30 7.16 1.08 20.75
N ALA A 31 5.92 1.41 21.11
CA ALA A 31 5.29 2.73 20.93
C ALA A 31 4.40 3.08 22.12
N GLY A 32 4.91 3.95 23.01
CA GLY A 32 4.21 4.32 24.24
C GLY A 32 4.01 3.10 25.17
N PRO A 33 2.77 2.80 25.61
CA PRO A 33 2.49 1.71 26.55
C PRO A 33 2.46 0.30 25.92
N SER A 34 2.57 0.17 24.58
CA SER A 34 2.43 -1.10 23.87
C SER A 34 3.39 -1.19 22.69
N GLU A 35 3.34 -2.29 21.95
CA GLU A 35 4.05 -2.43 20.67
C GLU A 35 3.10 -2.10 19.51
N ILE A 36 3.62 -1.48 18.45
CA ILE A 36 3.01 -1.60 17.12
C ILE A 36 3.47 -2.94 16.55
N VAL A 37 2.53 -3.79 16.12
CA VAL A 37 2.80 -5.08 15.50
C VAL A 37 2.19 -5.10 14.11
N ILE A 38 3.02 -5.32 13.09
CA ILE A 38 2.59 -5.49 11.70
C ILE A 38 2.73 -6.96 11.33
N THR A 39 1.70 -7.52 10.71
CA THR A 39 1.70 -8.90 10.18
C THR A 39 1.38 -8.89 8.69
N THR A 40 2.16 -9.62 7.89
CA THR A 40 1.84 -9.98 6.50
C THR A 40 1.48 -11.45 6.43
N THR A 41 0.76 -11.85 5.38
CA THR A 41 0.38 -13.26 5.18
C THR A 41 0.63 -13.74 3.75
N GLU A 42 0.84 -15.05 3.59
CA GLU A 42 0.88 -15.73 2.30
C GLU A 42 -0.42 -15.53 1.51
N ARG A 43 -1.55 -15.58 2.21
CA ARG A 43 -2.89 -15.38 1.66
C ARG A 43 -2.99 -14.10 0.82
N LEU A 44 -2.27 -13.05 1.20
CA LEU A 44 -2.37 -11.71 0.62
C LEU A 44 -1.07 -11.31 -0.11
N ALA A 45 -0.29 -12.28 -0.61
CA ALA A 45 0.96 -12.06 -1.33
C ALA A 45 1.94 -11.09 -0.63
N GLY A 46 2.01 -11.14 0.71
CA GLY A 46 2.88 -10.27 1.51
C GLY A 46 2.36 -8.84 1.72
N ALA A 47 1.11 -8.52 1.33
CA ALA A 47 0.43 -7.30 1.78
C ALA A 47 0.24 -7.31 3.31
N ILE A 48 0.12 -6.12 3.91
CA ILE A 48 -0.04 -6.02 5.37
C ILE A 48 -1.48 -6.38 5.73
N HIS A 49 -1.59 -7.52 6.39
CA HIS A 49 -2.85 -8.08 6.85
C HIS A 49 -3.34 -7.37 8.12
N SER A 50 -2.43 -7.07 9.05
CA SER A 50 -2.80 -6.60 10.39
C SER A 50 -1.84 -5.52 10.86
N VAL A 51 -2.39 -4.51 11.54
CA VAL A 51 -1.65 -3.49 12.29
C VAL A 51 -2.29 -3.41 13.67
N ARG A 52 -1.56 -3.83 14.71
CA ARG A 52 -2.06 -3.83 16.08
C ARG A 52 -1.28 -2.89 16.97
N TRP A 53 -1.98 -2.21 17.86
CA TRP A 53 -1.38 -1.43 18.93
C TRP A 53 -2.34 -1.35 20.12
N ASN A 54 -1.81 -1.49 21.34
CA ASN A 54 -2.58 -1.38 22.59
C ASN A 54 -3.84 -2.27 22.63
N GLY A 55 -3.70 -3.51 22.13
CA GLY A 55 -4.79 -4.49 22.09
C GLY A 55 -5.79 -4.31 20.94
N LYS A 56 -5.69 -3.24 20.15
CA LYS A 56 -6.60 -2.92 19.05
C LYS A 56 -6.05 -3.37 17.70
N GLU A 57 -6.90 -3.95 16.86
CA GLU A 57 -6.66 -4.13 15.42
C GLU A 57 -7.13 -2.88 14.66
N PHE A 58 -6.30 -2.40 13.75
CA PHE A 58 -6.57 -1.22 12.93
C PHE A 58 -6.98 -1.58 11.50
N ILE A 59 -6.68 -2.78 11.02
CA ILE A 59 -6.98 -3.21 9.65
C ILE A 59 -8.12 -4.25 9.64
N ASP A 60 -9.19 -3.96 8.91
CA ASP A 60 -10.25 -4.92 8.60
C ASP A 60 -9.88 -5.73 7.35
N SER A 61 -9.09 -6.78 7.56
CA SER A 61 -8.50 -7.57 6.48
C SER A 61 -9.38 -8.77 6.07
N PHE A 62 -10.70 -8.57 6.01
CA PHE A 62 -11.67 -9.64 5.77
C PHE A 62 -11.53 -10.31 4.39
N ASP A 63 -11.34 -9.50 3.34
CA ASP A 63 -11.18 -9.94 1.95
C ASP A 63 -10.01 -9.22 1.28
N HIS A 64 -9.63 -9.69 0.10
CA HIS A 64 -8.65 -9.03 -0.76
C HIS A 64 -9.16 -7.64 -1.15
N GLY A 65 -8.33 -6.63 -0.93
CA GLY A 65 -8.71 -5.23 -1.16
C GLY A 65 -8.66 -4.39 0.11
N ARG A 66 -8.90 -4.98 1.29
CA ARG A 66 -9.02 -4.24 2.56
C ARG A 66 -7.78 -4.27 3.44
N GLN A 67 -6.61 -4.46 2.85
CA GLN A 67 -5.33 -4.50 3.57
C GLN A 67 -4.77 -3.09 3.80
N LEU A 68 -3.70 -2.99 4.60
CA LEU A 68 -2.78 -1.86 4.45
C LEU A 68 -1.88 -2.15 3.24
N GLN A 69 -2.23 -1.58 2.09
CA GLN A 69 -1.64 -2.00 0.81
C GLN A 69 -1.50 -0.86 -0.20
N SER A 70 -0.88 -1.19 -1.32
CA SER A 70 -0.67 -0.29 -2.45
C SER A 70 -1.41 -0.78 -3.72
N ALA A 71 -1.84 0.16 -4.55
CA ALA A 71 -2.51 -0.13 -5.82
C ALA A 71 -2.20 0.96 -6.87
N ALA A 72 -2.37 0.65 -8.15
CA ALA A 72 -2.22 1.63 -9.24
C ALA A 72 -3.40 1.53 -10.21
N ASN A 73 -3.78 2.62 -10.86
CA ASN A 73 -4.82 2.66 -11.89
C ASN A 73 -4.30 3.40 -13.11
N PHE A 74 -4.61 2.90 -14.32
CA PHE A 74 -4.15 3.51 -15.55
C PHE A 74 -5.28 3.67 -16.56
N ASP A 75 -5.12 4.63 -17.47
CA ASP A 75 -6.11 4.93 -18.51
C ASP A 75 -5.99 4.05 -19.77
N CYS A 76 -4.88 3.32 -19.92
CA CYS A 76 -4.50 2.58 -21.14
C CYS A 76 -4.48 3.45 -22.41
N GLY A 77 -4.17 4.75 -22.26
CA GLY A 77 -4.14 5.69 -23.37
C GLY A 77 -5.53 6.11 -23.87
N GLU A 78 -6.58 5.78 -23.14
CA GLU A 78 -7.98 6.10 -23.43
C GLU A 78 -8.58 6.98 -22.32
N ARG A 79 -9.91 7.10 -22.26
CA ARG A 79 -10.58 7.71 -21.12
C ARG A 79 -10.31 6.90 -19.85
N PHE A 80 -9.92 7.61 -18.79
CA PHE A 80 -9.72 7.04 -17.46
C PHE A 80 -11.06 6.64 -16.83
N PHE A 81 -11.10 5.41 -16.32
CA PHE A 81 -12.12 4.90 -15.42
C PHE A 81 -11.38 4.16 -14.29
N PRO A 82 -11.74 4.34 -13.01
CA PRO A 82 -11.12 3.61 -11.92
C PRO A 82 -11.40 2.11 -12.06
N GLU A 83 -10.53 1.28 -11.47
CA GLU A 83 -10.66 -0.18 -11.34
C GLU A 83 -10.56 -1.01 -12.64
N VAL A 84 -10.81 -0.42 -13.82
CA VAL A 84 -10.82 -1.19 -15.08
C VAL A 84 -9.44 -1.62 -15.60
N PHE A 85 -8.37 -0.93 -15.18
CA PHE A 85 -6.99 -1.39 -15.38
C PHE A 85 -6.19 -1.03 -14.12
N ASN A 86 -6.37 -1.88 -13.11
CA ASN A 86 -5.96 -1.57 -11.74
C ASN A 86 -5.13 -2.70 -11.13
N PRO A 87 -3.80 -2.67 -11.26
CA PRO A 87 -2.93 -3.55 -10.50
C PRO A 87 -3.06 -3.32 -8.98
N THR A 88 -3.25 -4.39 -8.20
CA THR A 88 -3.43 -4.38 -6.75
C THR A 88 -2.42 -5.30 -6.05
N GLU A 89 -1.87 -4.86 -4.93
CA GLU A 89 -0.81 -5.60 -4.22
C GLU A 89 -1.33 -6.90 -3.62
N ALA A 90 -2.42 -6.86 -2.86
CA ALA A 90 -2.89 -8.00 -2.09
C ALA A 90 -3.47 -9.12 -2.94
N GLY A 91 -4.01 -8.81 -4.13
CA GLY A 91 -4.73 -9.72 -5.03
C GLY A 91 -5.94 -9.06 -5.67
N SER A 92 -6.74 -9.84 -6.37
CA SER A 92 -7.90 -9.40 -7.16
C SER A 92 -9.20 -9.48 -6.38
N ASN A 93 -10.27 -8.87 -6.91
CA ASN A 93 -11.61 -8.97 -6.36
C ASN A 93 -12.11 -10.42 -6.32
N ALA A 94 -11.75 -11.23 -7.32
CA ALA A 94 -12.17 -12.63 -7.43
C ALA A 94 -11.57 -13.51 -6.33
N ASP A 95 -10.46 -13.10 -5.72
CA ASP A 95 -9.87 -13.81 -4.59
C ASP A 95 -10.75 -13.70 -3.33
N GLY A 96 -11.52 -12.61 -3.21
CA GLY A 96 -12.50 -12.39 -2.14
C GLY A 96 -11.94 -12.67 -0.74
N ALA A 97 -12.70 -13.40 0.08
CA ALA A 97 -12.25 -13.86 1.40
C ALA A 97 -11.43 -15.17 1.35
N GLY A 98 -10.97 -15.59 0.16
CA GLY A 98 -10.27 -16.84 -0.06
C GLY A 98 -8.85 -16.88 0.50
N GLU A 99 -8.28 -18.08 0.54
CA GLU A 99 -6.98 -18.38 1.17
C GLU A 99 -5.76 -18.12 0.26
N LYS A 100 -5.98 -17.68 -0.98
CA LYS A 100 -4.93 -17.49 -1.98
C LYS A 100 -5.09 -16.14 -2.66
N SER A 101 -3.95 -15.54 -2.98
CA SER A 101 -3.85 -14.35 -3.80
C SER A 101 -3.57 -14.71 -5.25
N SER A 102 -4.18 -13.94 -6.15
CA SER A 102 -3.81 -13.89 -7.56
C SER A 102 -2.54 -13.06 -7.80
N SER A 103 -2.18 -12.14 -6.90
CA SER A 103 -0.88 -11.47 -6.89
C SER A 103 0.22 -12.45 -6.48
N ARG A 104 1.45 -12.16 -6.89
CA ARG A 104 2.60 -13.06 -6.66
C ARG A 104 3.70 -12.35 -5.91
N LEU A 105 3.94 -12.77 -4.68
CA LEU A 105 5.11 -12.36 -3.91
C LEU A 105 6.39 -12.87 -4.58
N LEU A 106 7.32 -11.97 -4.85
CA LEU A 106 8.62 -12.28 -5.46
C LEU A 106 9.75 -12.25 -4.43
N LYS A 107 9.68 -11.33 -3.46
CA LYS A 107 10.69 -11.16 -2.42
C LYS A 107 10.04 -10.73 -1.12
N LEU A 108 10.53 -11.26 0.00
CA LEU A 108 10.24 -10.77 1.34
C LEU A 108 11.51 -10.85 2.18
N ALA A 109 11.78 -9.80 2.96
CA ALA A 109 12.85 -9.77 3.94
C ALA A 109 12.40 -9.02 5.18
N VAL A 110 12.87 -9.46 6.34
CA VAL A 110 12.66 -8.81 7.64
C VAL A 110 14.01 -8.57 8.28
N ASP A 111 14.20 -7.37 8.81
CA ASP A 111 15.37 -7.00 9.62
C ASP A 111 14.91 -6.12 10.79
N GLY A 112 14.81 -6.73 11.98
CA GLY A 112 14.32 -6.07 13.18
C GLY A 112 12.92 -5.44 12.99
N PRO A 113 12.78 -4.10 13.13
CA PRO A 113 11.51 -3.39 12.96
C PRO A 113 11.19 -3.05 11.50
N GLU A 114 11.89 -3.65 10.54
CA GLU A 114 11.77 -3.34 9.12
C GLU A 114 11.36 -4.56 8.29
N LEU A 115 10.42 -4.35 7.37
CA LEU A 115 9.92 -5.31 6.39
C LEU A 115 10.16 -4.74 4.99
N ARG A 116 10.61 -5.59 4.07
CA ARG A 116 10.73 -5.27 2.65
C ARG A 116 10.04 -6.34 1.82
N THR A 117 9.24 -5.94 0.85
CA THR A 117 8.62 -6.88 -0.10
C THR A 117 8.73 -6.38 -1.53
N THR A 118 8.66 -7.32 -2.48
CA THR A 118 8.38 -7.06 -3.90
C THR A 118 7.31 -8.03 -4.36
N THR A 119 6.24 -7.51 -4.95
CA THR A 119 5.07 -8.27 -5.40
C THR A 119 4.77 -7.94 -6.87
N GLN A 120 4.55 -8.96 -7.69
CA GLN A 120 3.93 -8.82 -9.00
C GLN A 120 2.42 -8.76 -8.80
N MET A 121 1.83 -7.63 -9.18
CA MET A 121 0.45 -7.30 -8.87
C MET A 121 -0.51 -8.03 -9.81
N ALA A 122 -1.63 -8.53 -9.31
CA ALA A 122 -2.76 -8.91 -10.13
C ALA A 122 -3.62 -7.69 -10.47
N PHE A 123 -4.38 -7.76 -11.55
CA PHE A 123 -5.44 -6.78 -11.80
C PHE A 123 -6.62 -7.03 -10.85
N TRP A 124 -7.22 -5.95 -10.36
CA TRP A 124 -8.39 -5.99 -9.48
C TRP A 124 -9.56 -6.75 -10.12
N LEU A 125 -9.83 -6.49 -11.39
CA LEU A 125 -10.84 -7.19 -12.18
C LEU A 125 -10.21 -8.31 -13.01
N THR A 126 -10.91 -9.44 -13.12
CA THR A 126 -10.59 -10.49 -14.08
C THR A 126 -11.06 -10.10 -15.48
N PRO A 127 -10.46 -10.65 -16.55
CA PRO A 127 -10.86 -10.33 -17.92
C PRO A 127 -12.35 -10.56 -18.16
N GLY A 128 -13.03 -9.54 -18.68
CA GLY A 128 -14.47 -9.59 -18.95
C GLY A 128 -15.37 -9.07 -17.82
N GLU A 129 -14.84 -8.83 -16.62
CA GLU A 129 -15.58 -8.18 -15.53
C GLU A 129 -15.76 -6.68 -15.78
N LYS A 130 -16.59 -6.04 -14.94
CA LYS A 130 -16.91 -4.62 -15.05
C LYS A 130 -16.84 -3.92 -13.70
N SER A 131 -16.42 -2.66 -13.70
CA SER A 131 -16.64 -1.71 -12.61
C SER A 131 -17.39 -0.50 -13.16
N GLU A 132 -18.41 -0.05 -12.43
CA GLU A 132 -19.31 1.05 -12.84
C GLU A 132 -19.86 0.94 -14.28
N GLY A 133 -20.06 -0.29 -14.77
CA GLY A 133 -20.53 -0.56 -16.13
C GLY A 133 -19.44 -0.56 -17.23
N HIS A 134 -18.20 -0.21 -16.89
CA HIS A 134 -17.05 -0.22 -17.78
C HIS A 134 -16.31 -1.56 -17.73
N LEU A 135 -15.96 -2.10 -18.89
CA LEU A 135 -15.24 -3.38 -19.01
C LEU A 135 -13.80 -3.25 -18.53
N ALA A 136 -13.33 -4.27 -17.81
CA ALA A 136 -11.92 -4.51 -17.55
C ALA A 136 -11.10 -4.45 -18.84
N LYS A 137 -9.97 -3.73 -18.82
CA LYS A 137 -9.08 -3.53 -19.96
C LYS A 137 -7.93 -4.54 -20.01
N ASN A 138 -7.76 -5.33 -18.96
CA ASN A 138 -6.80 -6.42 -18.92
C ASN A 138 -7.33 -7.68 -19.61
N ASP A 139 -6.41 -8.43 -20.20
CA ASP A 139 -6.65 -9.70 -20.90
C ASP A 139 -6.17 -10.93 -20.10
N ARG A 140 -5.50 -10.69 -18.96
CA ARG A 140 -5.02 -11.68 -18.00
C ARG A 140 -5.22 -11.20 -16.56
N ILE A 141 -5.12 -12.11 -15.61
CA ILE A 141 -5.27 -11.80 -14.17
C ILE A 141 -4.00 -11.19 -13.60
N LEU A 142 -2.83 -11.81 -13.83
CA LEU A 142 -1.56 -11.32 -13.30
C LEU A 142 -0.95 -10.29 -14.26
N SER A 143 -0.67 -9.09 -13.75
CA SER A 143 -0.06 -8.00 -14.53
C SER A 143 1.47 -8.14 -14.59
N ASP A 144 2.13 -7.33 -15.43
CA ASP A 144 3.59 -7.17 -15.39
C ASP A 144 4.03 -6.01 -14.48
N HIS A 145 3.09 -5.36 -13.78
CA HIS A 145 3.39 -4.30 -12.81
C HIS A 145 3.96 -4.91 -11.53
N LEU A 146 5.00 -4.26 -11.01
CA LEU A 146 5.60 -4.61 -9.74
C LEU A 146 5.36 -3.52 -8.72
N VAL A 147 5.16 -3.90 -7.47
CA VAL A 147 5.25 -3.01 -6.33
C VAL A 147 6.32 -3.52 -5.38
N SER A 148 7.22 -2.64 -4.97
CA SER A 148 8.16 -2.90 -3.88
C SER A 148 7.88 -1.93 -2.74
N LYS A 149 7.88 -2.42 -1.51
CA LYS A 149 7.75 -1.56 -0.33
C LYS A 149 8.83 -1.82 0.70
N ARG A 150 9.18 -0.77 1.43
CA ARG A 150 9.94 -0.80 2.68
C ARG A 150 9.07 -0.20 3.76
N VAL A 151 8.81 -0.98 4.80
CA VAL A 151 8.00 -0.60 5.94
C VAL A 151 8.86 -0.66 7.19
N ARG A 152 9.00 0.44 7.91
CA ARG A 152 9.78 0.51 9.15
C ARG A 152 8.95 1.08 10.28
N LEU A 153 9.00 0.42 11.43
CA LEU A 153 8.38 0.91 12.65
C LEU A 153 9.30 1.93 13.34
N GLY A 154 8.76 3.12 13.60
CA GLY A 154 9.44 4.28 14.14
C GLY A 154 10.12 5.14 13.07
N HIS A 155 10.07 6.46 13.24
CA HIS A 155 10.77 7.44 12.39
C HIS A 155 11.21 8.66 13.21
N GLY A 156 12.45 9.13 13.02
CA GLY A 156 12.91 10.38 13.65
C GLY A 156 12.78 10.44 15.18
N GLY A 157 12.89 9.28 15.87
CA GLY A 157 12.65 9.17 17.31
C GLY A 157 11.17 9.13 17.73
N ASN A 158 10.24 9.20 16.78
CA ASN A 158 8.82 9.02 17.00
C ASN A 158 8.42 7.55 16.80
N PRO A 159 8.07 6.81 17.86
CA PRO A 159 7.73 5.40 17.75
C PRO A 159 6.30 5.15 17.23
N HIS A 160 5.44 6.17 17.18
CA HIS A 160 4.05 6.06 16.70
C HIS A 160 3.92 6.18 15.18
N VAL A 161 5.05 6.29 14.46
CA VAL A 161 5.08 6.43 13.00
C VAL A 161 5.57 5.15 12.35
N ILE A 162 4.86 4.72 11.32
CA ILE A 162 5.28 3.67 10.39
C ILE A 162 5.75 4.40 9.13
N GLU A 163 7.05 4.34 8.84
CA GLU A 163 7.59 4.79 7.57
C GLU A 163 7.22 3.76 6.49
N TYR A 164 6.54 4.22 5.44
CA TYR A 164 6.04 3.40 4.34
C TYR A 164 6.54 4.00 3.02
N GLU A 165 7.64 3.45 2.51
CA GLU A 165 8.18 3.78 1.20
C GLU A 165 7.70 2.74 0.19
N VAL A 166 7.18 3.20 -0.95
CA VAL A 166 6.70 2.33 -2.02
C VAL A 166 7.28 2.74 -3.36
N ALA A 167 7.56 1.76 -4.20
CA ALA A 167 8.00 1.92 -5.57
C ALA A 167 7.11 1.07 -6.48
N PHE A 168 6.47 1.71 -7.45
CA PHE A 168 5.71 1.04 -8.52
C PHE A 168 6.55 0.98 -9.77
N VAL A 169 6.53 -0.15 -10.47
CA VAL A 169 7.17 -0.30 -11.79
C VAL A 169 6.09 -0.47 -12.83
N ILE A 170 6.00 0.52 -13.73
CA ILE A 170 5.21 0.40 -14.97
C ILE A 170 6.05 -0.40 -15.98
N PRO A 171 5.53 -1.50 -16.55
CA PRO A 171 6.26 -2.30 -17.51
C PRO A 171 6.48 -1.56 -18.83
N GLU A 172 7.53 -1.94 -19.56
CA GLU A 172 7.73 -1.46 -20.92
C GLU A 172 6.63 -1.96 -21.86
N GLY A 173 6.32 -1.19 -22.90
CA GLY A 173 5.35 -1.57 -23.93
C GLY A 173 3.90 -1.22 -23.60
N GLU A 174 3.57 -0.91 -22.35
CA GLU A 174 2.27 -0.33 -22.00
C GLU A 174 2.23 1.18 -22.30
N ARG A 175 1.08 1.67 -22.77
CA ARG A 175 0.86 3.09 -23.07
C ARG A 175 -0.25 3.65 -22.19
N HIS A 176 0.09 4.68 -21.42
CA HIS A 176 -0.84 5.42 -20.57
C HIS A 176 -0.60 6.91 -20.72
N ASN A 177 -1.63 7.75 -20.63
CA ASN A 177 -1.45 9.21 -20.48
C ASN A 177 -1.71 9.64 -19.04
N TYR A 178 -2.40 8.80 -18.27
CA TYR A 178 -2.72 9.03 -16.87
C TYR A 178 -2.45 7.78 -16.03
N ALA A 179 -1.75 7.99 -14.92
CA ALA A 179 -1.52 7.00 -13.88
C ALA A 179 -1.94 7.59 -12.52
N GLN A 180 -2.68 6.81 -11.73
CA GLN A 180 -2.98 7.11 -10.35
C GLN A 180 -2.38 6.02 -9.46
N PHE A 181 -1.48 6.40 -8.57
CA PHE A 181 -0.85 5.50 -7.61
C PHE A 181 -1.47 5.70 -6.24
N GLU A 182 -2.17 4.71 -5.73
CA GLU A 182 -2.54 4.63 -4.31
C GLU A 182 -1.34 4.09 -3.56
N ALA A 183 -0.47 5.02 -3.11
CA ALA A 183 0.80 4.69 -2.48
C ALA A 183 0.57 3.84 -1.22
N VAL A 184 -0.41 4.23 -0.40
CA VAL A 184 -0.88 3.41 0.70
C VAL A 184 -2.35 3.71 0.97
N THR A 185 -3.11 2.66 1.29
CA THR A 185 -4.46 2.76 1.84
C THR A 185 -4.58 1.92 3.09
N GLY A 186 -5.45 2.31 4.02
CA GLY A 186 -5.84 1.49 5.16
C GLY A 186 -7.36 1.42 5.29
N TYR A 187 -7.88 0.20 5.38
CA TYR A 187 -9.28 -0.07 5.69
C TYR A 187 -9.42 -0.43 7.16
N MET A 188 -10.12 0.39 7.92
CA MET A 188 -10.36 0.20 9.35
C MET A 188 -11.76 -0.35 9.62
N PRO A 189 -11.95 -1.06 10.74
CA PRO A 189 -13.29 -1.42 11.20
C PRO A 189 -14.19 -0.19 11.38
N ALA A 190 -15.50 -0.32 11.16
CA ALA A 190 -16.47 0.79 11.19
C ALA A 190 -16.47 1.65 12.47
N GLU A 191 -15.93 1.14 13.58
CA GLU A 191 -15.79 1.90 14.82
C GLU A 191 -14.79 3.05 14.73
N PHE A 192 -13.87 3.05 13.75
CA PHE A 192 -13.06 4.22 13.40
C PHE A 192 -13.94 5.22 12.63
N SER A 193 -14.89 5.79 13.36
CA SER A 193 -16.06 6.47 12.80
C SER A 193 -15.95 7.99 12.79
N ARG A 194 -14.94 8.57 13.43
CA ARG A 194 -14.67 10.01 13.38
C ARG A 194 -13.61 10.31 12.33
N PHE A 195 -13.98 11.15 11.38
CA PHE A 195 -13.17 11.56 10.24
C PHE A 195 -12.64 12.96 10.49
N LEU A 196 -11.32 13.12 10.41
CA LEU A 196 -10.63 14.37 10.70
C LEU A 196 -9.60 14.65 9.61
N LYS A 197 -9.34 15.93 9.36
CA LYS A 197 -8.11 16.36 8.70
C LYS A 197 -7.17 16.99 9.72
N TYR A 198 -5.88 16.80 9.51
CA TYR A 198 -4.86 17.63 10.13
C TYR A 198 -4.71 18.90 9.29
N ASP A 199 -5.22 20.01 9.80
CA ASP A 199 -5.04 21.32 9.19
C ASP A 199 -3.60 21.78 9.44
N GLU A 200 -2.76 21.63 8.41
CA GLU A 200 -1.35 21.97 8.51
C GLU A 200 -1.17 23.42 8.98
N PRO A 201 -1.73 24.48 8.36
CA PRO A 201 -1.44 25.86 8.76
C PRO A 201 -1.66 26.16 10.24
N THR A 202 -2.70 25.59 10.86
CA THR A 202 -3.02 25.83 12.27
C THR A 202 -2.56 24.72 13.23
N GLU A 203 -2.04 23.61 12.70
CA GLU A 203 -1.70 22.38 13.42
C GLU A 203 -2.86 21.76 14.22
N ARG A 204 -4.11 22.05 13.79
CA ARG A 204 -5.33 21.60 14.46
C ARG A 204 -5.99 20.45 13.72
N LEU A 205 -6.75 19.67 14.47
CA LEU A 205 -7.66 18.68 13.89
C LEU A 205 -9.01 19.33 13.60
N LEU A 206 -9.43 19.24 12.34
CA LEU A 206 -10.75 19.72 11.91
C LEU A 206 -11.60 18.53 11.47
N PRO A 207 -12.91 18.51 11.79
CA PRO A 207 -13.80 17.46 11.33
C PRO A 207 -13.94 17.45 9.81
N LEU A 208 -14.11 16.25 9.26
CA LEU A 208 -14.50 15.99 7.88
C LEU A 208 -15.85 15.25 7.84
N ASP A 209 -16.55 15.34 6.72
CA ASP A 209 -17.55 14.34 6.36
C ASP A 209 -16.89 12.96 6.17
N ASP A 210 -17.70 11.90 6.13
CA ASP A 210 -17.23 10.52 5.95
C ASP A 210 -17.05 10.11 4.47
N GLY A 211 -17.11 11.07 3.55
CA GLY A 211 -16.88 10.88 2.13
C GLY A 211 -18.06 10.24 1.37
N PRO A 212 -17.82 9.72 0.16
CA PRO A 212 -16.51 9.61 -0.49
C PRO A 212 -15.95 10.98 -0.90
N GLY A 213 -14.63 11.17 -0.76
CA GLY A 213 -13.98 12.38 -1.27
C GLY A 213 -12.50 12.47 -0.96
N GLU A 214 -11.78 13.23 -1.77
CA GLU A 214 -10.35 13.50 -1.64
C GLU A 214 -10.10 14.98 -1.32
N GLN A 215 -9.04 15.27 -0.57
CA GLN A 215 -8.57 16.63 -0.34
C GLN A 215 -7.05 16.66 -0.09
N ALA A 216 -6.47 17.86 0.05
CA ALA A 216 -5.03 18.06 0.08
C ALA A 216 -4.38 17.87 1.47
N SER A 217 -5.15 17.86 2.56
CA SER A 217 -4.58 17.79 3.92
C SER A 217 -4.50 16.34 4.44
N PRO A 218 -3.60 15.99 5.36
CA PRO A 218 -3.55 14.64 5.92
C PRO A 218 -4.89 14.21 6.57
N VAL A 219 -5.34 12.97 6.31
CA VAL A 219 -6.58 12.40 6.88
C VAL A 219 -6.26 11.53 8.09
N ILE A 220 -7.11 11.61 9.12
CA ILE A 220 -7.06 10.79 10.33
C ILE A 220 -8.45 10.21 10.58
N LEU A 221 -8.52 8.89 10.76
CA LEU A 221 -9.73 8.22 11.26
C LEU A 221 -9.48 7.75 12.69
N THR A 222 -10.48 7.93 13.56
CA THR A 222 -10.38 7.59 14.98
C THR A 222 -11.66 7.00 15.54
N THR A 223 -11.51 6.16 16.54
CA THR A 223 -12.61 5.75 17.44
C THR A 223 -13.29 6.97 18.07
N PRO A 224 -14.57 6.87 18.49
CA PRO A 224 -15.31 7.99 19.09
C PRO A 224 -14.56 8.68 20.23
N SER A 225 -13.92 7.89 21.10
CA SER A 225 -13.19 8.37 22.27
C SER A 225 -11.83 9.00 21.95
N GLY A 226 -11.28 8.81 20.75
CA GLY A 226 -9.90 9.21 20.44
C GLY A 226 -8.84 8.25 20.99
N SER A 227 -9.24 7.12 21.57
CA SER A 227 -8.31 6.14 22.17
C SER A 227 -7.42 5.43 21.15
N HIS A 228 -7.93 5.28 19.92
CA HIS A 228 -7.24 4.65 18.80
C HIS A 228 -7.53 5.44 17.54
N ALA A 229 -6.47 5.89 16.88
CA ALA A 229 -6.49 6.68 15.66
C ALA A 229 -5.40 6.20 14.71
N MET A 230 -5.68 6.27 13.41
CA MET A 230 -4.70 6.08 12.35
C MET A 230 -4.82 7.20 11.34
N GLY A 231 -3.69 7.78 10.95
CA GLY A 231 -3.64 8.84 9.94
C GLY A 231 -2.46 8.66 9.01
N VAL A 232 -2.48 9.38 7.89
CA VAL A 232 -1.46 9.30 6.85
C VAL A 232 -0.94 10.67 6.47
N TYR A 233 0.37 10.78 6.27
CA TYR A 233 1.04 11.97 5.77
C TYR A 233 2.07 11.60 4.71
N SER A 234 2.27 12.47 3.74
CA SER A 234 3.32 12.39 2.74
C SER A 234 4.02 13.74 2.61
N PRO A 235 5.37 13.78 2.61
CA PRO A 235 6.13 14.96 2.24
C PRO A 235 6.24 15.15 0.71
N ASP A 236 5.97 14.10 -0.08
CA ASP A 236 6.07 14.18 -1.53
C ASP A 236 5.02 15.13 -2.11
N PRO A 237 5.30 15.80 -3.24
CA PRO A 237 4.46 16.85 -3.78
C PRO A 237 3.09 16.33 -4.27
N SER A 238 2.08 17.17 -4.05
CA SER A 238 0.70 16.96 -4.54
C SER A 238 0.06 15.61 -4.13
N PRO A 239 0.14 15.20 -2.85
CA PRO A 239 -0.59 14.03 -2.39
C PRO A 239 -2.09 14.35 -2.33
N GLY A 240 -2.89 13.38 -2.75
CA GLY A 240 -4.33 13.36 -2.53
C GLY A 240 -4.65 12.47 -1.34
N TYR A 241 -5.44 12.97 -0.39
CA TYR A 241 -5.88 12.16 0.75
C TYR A 241 -7.38 11.94 0.71
N GLY A 242 -7.78 10.70 0.45
CA GLY A 242 -9.17 10.29 0.38
C GLY A 242 -9.70 9.73 1.69
N ARG A 243 -11.03 9.78 1.82
CA ARG A 243 -11.78 9.25 2.95
C ARG A 243 -13.10 8.64 2.46
N PHE A 244 -13.48 7.50 3.04
CA PHE A 244 -14.65 6.75 2.61
C PHE A 244 -15.28 5.99 3.78
N ARG A 245 -16.61 5.89 3.80
CA ARG A 245 -17.37 4.92 4.59
C ARG A 245 -18.08 3.94 3.66
N PHE A 246 -17.91 2.66 3.93
CA PHE A 246 -18.60 1.58 3.22
C PHE A 246 -19.56 0.90 4.19
N GLU A 247 -20.81 1.38 4.26
CA GLU A 247 -21.79 0.92 5.24
C GLU A 247 -22.08 -0.59 5.14
N ALA A 248 -22.30 -1.09 3.92
CA ALA A 248 -22.59 -2.50 3.68
C ALA A 248 -21.43 -3.41 4.11
N ALA A 249 -20.20 -2.96 3.89
CA ALA A 249 -18.98 -3.69 4.22
C ALA A 249 -18.53 -3.49 5.68
N LYS A 250 -19.15 -2.55 6.42
CA LYS A 250 -18.82 -2.16 7.80
C LYS A 250 -17.36 -1.76 7.99
N VAL A 251 -16.82 -1.03 7.02
CA VAL A 251 -15.44 -0.51 7.06
C VAL A 251 -15.37 0.97 6.72
N THR A 252 -14.33 1.63 7.21
CA THR A 252 -13.93 2.98 6.80
C THR A 252 -12.56 2.91 6.14
N LYS A 253 -12.27 3.83 5.23
CA LYS A 253 -11.01 3.85 4.45
C LYS A 253 -10.44 5.25 4.45
N TRP A 254 -9.13 5.35 4.58
CA TRP A 254 -8.38 6.46 4.01
C TRP A 254 -7.37 5.94 2.98
N ASN A 255 -6.96 6.80 2.04
CA ASN A 255 -5.84 6.53 1.16
C ASN A 255 -4.95 7.77 0.98
N CYS A 256 -3.72 7.55 0.53
CA CYS A 256 -2.82 8.59 0.03
C CYS A 256 -2.48 8.25 -1.42
N VAL A 257 -2.86 9.13 -2.34
CA VAL A 257 -2.76 8.91 -3.79
C VAL A 257 -1.90 9.96 -4.48
N PHE A 258 -1.26 9.58 -5.57
CA PHE A 258 -0.49 10.46 -6.44
C PHE A 258 -0.92 10.28 -7.88
N ARG A 259 -0.80 11.34 -8.67
CA ARG A 259 -1.24 11.33 -10.07
C ARG A 259 -0.13 11.82 -10.97
N VAL A 260 0.07 11.08 -12.05
CA VAL A 260 0.93 11.48 -13.16
C VAL A 260 0.05 11.60 -14.38
N ASN A 261 0.06 12.78 -15.00
CA ASN A 261 -0.65 13.05 -16.23
C ASN A 261 0.34 13.65 -17.22
N ASP A 262 0.62 12.92 -18.30
CA ASP A 262 1.47 13.36 -19.39
C ASP A 262 0.78 13.09 -20.73
N PRO A 263 0.35 14.12 -21.47
CA PRO A 263 -0.25 13.96 -22.80
C PRO A 263 0.65 13.26 -23.82
N LYS A 264 1.97 13.23 -23.59
CA LYS A 264 2.94 12.52 -24.44
C LYS A 264 3.11 11.06 -24.04
N GLY A 265 2.54 10.65 -22.91
CA GLY A 265 2.61 9.32 -22.35
C GLY A 265 3.40 9.29 -21.03
N VAL A 266 2.81 8.66 -20.03
CA VAL A 266 3.48 8.27 -18.78
C VAL A 266 4.60 7.30 -19.14
N LYS A 267 5.80 7.56 -18.63
CA LYS A 267 6.99 6.77 -18.95
C LYS A 267 6.93 5.40 -18.25
N PRO A 268 7.42 4.32 -18.89
CA PRO A 268 7.68 3.08 -18.17
C PRO A 268 8.81 3.28 -17.15
N GLY A 269 8.88 2.38 -16.17
CA GLY A 269 9.89 2.42 -15.12
C GLY A 269 9.31 2.75 -13.75
N GLU A 270 10.17 3.24 -12.87
CA GLU A 270 9.90 3.28 -11.44
C GLU A 270 9.34 4.63 -10.96
N TYR A 271 8.29 4.56 -10.15
CA TYR A 271 7.62 5.68 -9.49
C TYR A 271 7.65 5.45 -7.98
N ARG A 272 8.33 6.33 -7.24
CA ARG A 272 8.56 6.19 -5.80
C ARG A 272 7.74 7.21 -5.01
N TYR A 273 7.18 6.76 -3.91
CA TYR A 273 6.44 7.59 -2.97
C TYR A 273 6.84 7.27 -1.53
N ARG A 274 7.05 8.31 -0.72
CA ARG A 274 7.28 8.20 0.71
C ARG A 274 6.04 8.65 1.47
N THR A 275 5.53 7.76 2.31
CA THR A 275 4.36 8.02 3.14
C THR A 275 4.64 7.59 4.57
N PHE A 276 3.91 8.18 5.50
CA PHE A 276 4.03 7.91 6.93
C PHE A 276 2.64 7.62 7.47
N VAL A 277 2.48 6.46 8.08
CA VAL A 277 1.23 6.08 8.75
C VAL A 277 1.44 6.24 10.26
N ALA A 278 0.69 7.16 10.88
CA ALA A 278 0.74 7.37 12.32
C ALA A 278 -0.35 6.53 13.02
N VAL A 279 0.02 5.80 14.08
CA VAL A 279 -0.85 4.90 14.84
C VAL A 279 -0.70 5.15 16.34
N GLY A 280 -1.80 5.32 17.06
CA GLY A 280 -1.78 5.54 18.51
C GLY A 280 -3.10 6.10 19.03
N THR A 281 -3.06 6.88 20.12
CA THR A 281 -4.18 7.75 20.46
C THR A 281 -4.30 8.90 19.45
N LEU A 282 -5.44 9.60 19.44
CA LEU A 282 -5.62 10.78 18.60
C LEU A 282 -4.55 11.85 18.85
N ALA A 283 -4.12 12.02 20.11
CA ALA A 283 -3.06 12.95 20.48
C ALA A 283 -1.69 12.51 19.95
N ASP A 284 -1.39 11.21 19.98
CA ASP A 284 -0.14 10.67 19.43
C ASP A 284 -0.10 10.85 17.91
N VAL A 285 -1.21 10.60 17.23
CA VAL A 285 -1.33 10.79 15.78
C VAL A 285 -1.16 12.27 15.41
N GLN A 286 -1.87 13.19 16.08
CA GLN A 286 -1.73 14.63 15.81
C GLN A 286 -0.28 15.12 16.02
N ARG A 287 0.35 14.71 17.13
CA ARG A 287 1.75 15.05 17.41
C ARG A 287 2.67 14.48 16.34
N SER A 288 2.41 13.26 15.90
CA SER A 288 3.22 12.60 14.88
C SER A 288 3.16 13.32 13.54
N LEU A 289 1.96 13.68 13.07
CA LEU A 289 1.81 14.42 11.82
C LEU A 289 2.42 15.82 11.91
N GLY A 290 2.30 16.49 13.06
CA GLY A 290 2.95 17.77 13.30
C GLY A 290 4.48 17.69 13.27
N ASN A 291 5.07 16.68 13.91
CA ASN A 291 6.51 16.46 13.88
C ASN A 291 7.02 16.15 12.46
N LEU A 292 6.31 15.30 11.71
CA LEU A 292 6.65 14.98 10.32
C LEU A 292 6.59 16.22 9.43
N ARG A 293 5.52 17.01 9.56
CA ARG A 293 5.41 18.29 8.85
C ARG A 293 6.58 19.21 9.16
N GLN A 294 6.92 19.40 10.44
CA GLN A 294 8.04 20.24 10.83
C GLN A 294 9.40 19.72 10.34
N GLU A 295 9.54 18.40 10.19
CA GLU A 295 10.74 17.78 9.60
C GLU A 295 10.86 18.10 8.11
N PHE A 296 9.78 17.95 7.34
CA PHE A 296 9.80 18.05 5.88
C PHE A 296 9.42 19.43 5.32
N GLN A 297 8.99 20.39 6.16
CA GLN A 297 8.82 21.80 5.77
C GLN A 297 10.10 22.64 6.00
N LYS A 298 11.20 22.05 6.50
CA LYS A 298 12.45 22.79 6.64
C LYS A 298 13.01 23.14 5.25
N PRO A 299 13.41 24.41 5.04
CA PRO A 299 13.90 24.91 3.75
C PRO A 299 15.16 24.18 3.26
#